data_AF-A0AAV2YM57-F1
#
_entry.id   AF-A0AAV2YM57-F1
#
_cell.length_a   1.000
_cell.length_b   1.000
_cell.length_c   1.000
_cell.angle_alpha   90.00
_cell.angle_beta   90.00
_cell.angle_gamma   90.00
#
_symmetry.space_group_name_H-M   'P 1'
#
loop_
_entity.id
_entity.type
_entity.pdbx_description
1 polymer ?
#
loop_
_entity_poly.entity_id
_entity_poly.type
_entity_poly.pdbx_seq_one_letter_code
_entity_poly.pdbx_strand_id
1 'polypeptide(L)'
;MATDEHVPFVPALLCYLQYAVLITFGHLRDHCGRIFGGSRYASEHTKKGYAKLLVAYESFYTNRIYHRVQDVFNRPVSSAPGAHIDIIERFSVDGNKSLQQKEGCVRNCLNLGSYNYLGFADDWMNTCSKQVFTTVDQFGLASSTPPMEFGTTSSLRENGNYFRQKLIDMGLLTLGNFDSPVIPVMLYCISKIGEFSRECYKRDLAVVTVGFPATPLLLSRVRFCISAAHTREDLDKALKKLEEVSAICHIRFLKYAFC
;
A
#
# COMPACT_ATOMS: atom_id res chain seq x y z
N MET A 1 -4.32 -21.15 10.94
CA MET A 1 -5.16 -20.01 11.37
C MET A 1 -4.20 -18.97 11.94
N ALA A 2 -3.89 -17.90 11.23
CA ALA A 2 -2.99 -16.85 11.73
C ALA A 2 -3.84 -15.87 12.55
N THR A 3 -4.08 -16.21 13.82
CA THR A 3 -5.05 -15.54 14.69
C THR A 3 -4.47 -14.50 15.63
N ASP A 4 -3.16 -14.22 15.59
CA ASP A 4 -2.60 -13.11 16.36
C ASP A 4 -1.61 -12.31 15.50
N GLU A 5 -1.69 -10.98 15.63
CA GLU A 5 -0.69 -10.03 15.13
C GLU A 5 0.63 -10.20 15.92
N HIS A 6 1.18 -11.43 15.96
CA HIS A 6 2.43 -11.71 16.62
C HIS A 6 3.56 -11.05 15.82
N VAL A 7 4.03 -9.93 16.33
CA VAL A 7 5.16 -9.19 15.76
C VAL A 7 6.44 -9.93 16.14
N PRO A 8 7.24 -10.43 15.17
CA PRO A 8 8.50 -11.06 15.50
C PRO A 8 9.45 -10.05 16.15
N PHE A 9 10.26 -10.51 17.11
CA PHE A 9 11.04 -9.65 17.99
C PHE A 9 12.08 -8.82 17.22
N VAL A 10 12.80 -9.45 16.28
CA VAL A 10 13.84 -8.77 15.50
C VAL A 10 13.24 -7.62 14.63
N PRO A 11 12.19 -7.83 13.82
CA PRO A 11 11.48 -6.75 13.14
C PRO A 11 10.98 -5.64 14.08
N ALA A 12 10.49 -5.99 15.28
CA ALA A 12 10.04 -4.99 16.24
C ALA A 12 11.19 -4.10 16.72
N LEU A 13 12.30 -4.71 17.15
CA LEU A 13 13.50 -4.01 17.60
C LEU A 13 14.06 -3.10 16.50
N LEU A 14 14.20 -3.62 15.29
CA LEU A 14 14.68 -2.86 14.13
C LEU A 14 13.74 -1.70 13.79
N CYS A 15 12.43 -1.89 13.88
CA CYS A 15 11.46 -0.83 13.64
C CYS A 15 11.64 0.32 14.65
N TYR A 16 11.72 0.02 15.95
CA TYR A 16 11.95 1.04 16.97
C TYR A 16 13.29 1.74 16.80
N LEU A 17 14.37 1.00 16.50
CA LEU A 17 15.68 1.57 16.22
C LEU A 17 15.61 2.54 15.02
N GLN A 18 14.95 2.15 13.93
CA GLN A 18 14.78 3.00 12.75
C GLN A 18 14.02 4.29 13.08
N TYR A 19 12.91 4.21 13.81
CA TYR A 19 12.17 5.39 14.23
C TYR A 19 13.00 6.27 15.17
N ALA A 20 13.72 5.69 16.14
CA ALA A 20 14.60 6.44 17.04
C ALA A 20 15.67 7.20 16.26
N VAL A 21 16.32 6.55 15.28
CA VAL A 21 17.29 7.21 14.40
C VAL A 21 16.62 8.34 13.61
N LEU A 22 15.50 8.08 12.93
CA LEU A 22 14.81 9.10 12.12
C LEU A 22 14.36 10.30 12.95
N ILE A 23 13.81 10.07 14.15
CA ILE A 23 13.33 11.11 15.05
C ILE A 23 14.50 11.92 15.62
N THR A 24 15.55 11.26 16.12
CA THR A 24 16.73 11.94 16.67
C THR A 24 17.43 12.80 15.60
N PHE A 25 17.68 12.25 14.41
CA PHE A 25 18.28 13.02 13.31
C PHE A 25 17.35 14.12 12.80
N GLY A 26 16.03 13.90 12.81
CA GLY A 26 15.05 14.92 12.46
C GLY A 26 15.14 16.12 13.41
N HIS A 27 15.14 15.88 14.72
CA HIS A 27 15.22 16.94 15.73
C HIS A 27 16.59 17.62 15.75
N LEU A 28 17.69 16.88 15.57
CA LEU A 28 19.02 17.44 15.42
C LEU A 28 19.08 18.40 14.24
N ARG A 29 18.52 18.00 13.09
CA ARG A 29 18.46 18.85 11.90
C ARG A 29 17.60 20.10 12.10
N ASP A 30 16.47 19.98 12.80
CA ASP A 30 15.65 21.14 13.16
C ASP A 30 16.41 22.10 14.08
N HIS A 31 17.15 21.57 15.05
CA HIS A 31 17.95 22.36 15.97
C HIS A 31 19.08 23.10 15.24
N CYS A 32 19.85 22.39 14.40
CA CYS A 32 20.86 23.02 13.55
C CYS A 32 20.24 24.06 12.61
N GLY A 33 19.07 23.79 12.02
CA GLY A 33 18.37 24.74 11.15
C GLY A 33 17.95 26.03 11.87
N ARG A 34 17.62 25.96 13.17
CA ARG A 34 17.34 27.14 14.00
C ARG A 34 18.60 27.95 14.30
N ILE A 35 19.74 27.29 14.53
CA ILE A 35 21.03 27.95 14.83
C ILE A 35 21.60 28.62 13.59
N PHE A 36 21.62 27.91 12.46
CA PHE A 36 22.25 28.37 11.21
C PHE A 36 21.30 29.11 10.27
N GLY A 37 20.03 29.33 10.67
CA GLY A 37 19.04 30.09 9.90
C GLY A 37 18.51 29.41 8.63
N GLY A 38 19.01 28.23 8.27
CA GLY A 38 18.61 27.48 7.09
C GLY A 38 17.71 26.30 7.41
N SER A 39 16.39 26.42 7.18
CA SER A 39 15.47 25.27 7.23
C SER A 39 14.71 25.10 5.92
N ARG A 40 14.77 23.88 5.36
CA ARG A 40 14.03 23.45 4.16
C ARG A 40 12.50 23.62 4.28
N TYR A 41 11.99 23.57 5.51
CA TYR A 41 10.56 23.58 5.85
C TYR A 41 10.23 24.67 6.88
N ALA A 42 10.89 25.84 6.78
CA ALA A 42 10.51 26.99 7.60
C ALA A 42 9.03 27.33 7.34
N SER A 43 8.17 27.12 8.34
CA SER A 43 6.78 27.54 8.30
C SER A 43 6.65 28.96 8.85
N GLU A 44 5.85 29.80 8.20
CA GLU A 44 5.46 31.08 8.79
C GLU A 44 4.75 30.86 10.13
N HIS A 45 5.02 31.72 11.10
CA HIS A 45 4.33 31.68 12.38
C HIS A 45 2.83 31.89 12.17
N THR A 46 2.01 31.07 12.82
CA THR A 46 0.55 31.24 12.82
C THR A 46 0.22 32.66 13.23
N LYS A 47 -0.56 33.37 12.40
CA LYS A 47 -1.01 34.73 12.70
C LYS A 47 -1.75 34.74 14.04
N LYS A 48 -1.52 35.78 14.84
CA LYS A 48 -2.15 35.93 16.17
C LYS A 48 -3.67 35.88 16.03
N GLY A 49 -4.33 35.02 16.80
CA GLY A 49 -5.79 34.82 16.76
C GLY A 49 -6.27 33.65 15.88
N TYR A 50 -5.38 33.00 15.13
CA TYR A 50 -5.73 31.82 14.34
C TYR A 50 -5.31 30.52 15.03
N ALA A 51 -6.11 29.46 14.83
CA ALA A 51 -5.74 28.12 15.26
C ALA A 51 -4.53 27.63 14.47
N LYS A 52 -3.64 26.89 15.13
CA LYS A 52 -2.53 26.22 14.45
C LYS A 52 -3.11 25.15 13.52
N LEU A 53 -2.78 25.23 12.24
CA LEU A 53 -3.21 24.26 11.22
C LEU A 53 -2.67 22.84 11.48
N LEU A 54 -1.49 22.74 12.09
CA LEU A 54 -0.84 21.48 12.41
C LEU A 54 -0.30 21.49 13.83
N VAL A 55 -0.38 20.35 14.51
CA VAL A 55 0.27 20.14 15.80
C VAL A 55 1.79 20.00 15.58
N ALA A 56 2.60 20.31 16.59
CA ALA A 56 4.06 20.27 16.49
C ALA A 56 4.60 18.92 15.99
N TYR A 57 4.03 17.80 16.45
CA TYR A 57 4.42 16.47 16.02
C TYR A 57 4.03 16.16 14.57
N GLU A 58 2.83 16.55 14.14
CA GLU A 58 2.37 16.36 12.76
C GLU A 58 3.24 17.15 11.77
N SER A 59 3.60 18.37 12.15
CA SER A 59 4.51 19.20 11.38
C SER A 59 5.89 18.54 11.26
N PHE A 60 6.42 18.02 12.37
CA PHE A 60 7.68 17.29 12.37
C PHE A 60 7.63 16.05 11.47
N TYR A 61 6.61 15.21 11.65
CA TYR A 61 6.42 13.97 10.91
C TYR A 61 6.32 14.24 9.41
N THR A 62 5.47 15.20 9.03
CA THR A 62 5.26 15.59 7.62
C THR A 62 6.58 16.04 6.98
N ASN A 63 7.28 16.97 7.65
CA ASN A 63 8.50 17.59 7.15
C ASN A 63 9.70 16.64 7.10
N ARG A 64 9.86 15.76 8.09
CA ARG A 64 11.08 14.96 8.26
C ARG A 64 10.96 13.52 7.78
N ILE A 65 9.75 12.96 7.82
CA ILE A 65 9.50 11.55 7.52
C ILE A 65 8.67 11.43 6.24
N TYR A 66 7.44 11.95 6.23
CA TYR A 66 6.50 11.73 5.12
C TYR A 66 7.00 12.25 3.77
N HIS A 67 7.51 13.49 3.69
CA HIS A 67 8.01 14.03 2.42
C HIS A 67 9.12 13.18 1.78
N ARG A 68 9.91 12.41 2.53
CA ARG A 68 10.94 11.53 1.93
C ARG A 68 10.36 10.36 1.13
N VAL A 69 9.11 10.01 1.42
CA VAL A 69 8.40 8.85 0.87
C VAL A 69 7.06 9.24 0.26
N GLN A 70 6.78 10.53 0.02
CA GLN A 70 5.49 10.94 -0.55
C GLN A 70 5.29 10.43 -1.99
N ASP A 71 6.36 10.09 -2.69
CA ASP A 71 6.34 9.52 -4.05
C ASP A 71 5.59 8.18 -4.11
N VAL A 72 5.71 7.35 -3.07
CA VAL A 72 5.07 6.04 -2.99
C VAL A 72 3.61 6.11 -2.54
N PHE A 73 3.25 7.11 -1.73
CA PHE A 73 1.87 7.27 -1.25
C PHE A 73 0.99 8.05 -2.22
N ASN A 74 1.54 9.01 -2.96
CA ASN A 74 0.75 9.96 -3.72
C ASN A 74 0.75 9.68 -5.22
N ARG A 75 0.87 8.42 -5.66
CA ARG A 75 0.99 8.10 -7.10
C ARG A 75 -0.30 8.50 -7.85
N PRO A 76 -0.21 9.43 -8.82
CA PRO A 76 -1.35 9.84 -9.63
C PRO A 76 -1.75 8.72 -10.61
N VAL A 77 -3.05 8.44 -10.67
CA VAL A 77 -3.64 7.47 -11.60
C VAL A 77 -4.46 8.24 -12.64
N SER A 78 -4.35 7.86 -13.92
CA SER A 78 -5.01 8.52 -15.05
C SER A 78 -5.98 7.62 -15.83
N SER A 79 -6.24 6.40 -15.35
CA SER A 79 -7.24 5.48 -15.92
C SER A 79 -8.35 5.18 -14.91
N ALA A 80 -9.38 4.46 -15.37
CA ALA A 80 -10.31 3.80 -14.48
C ALA A 80 -9.57 2.77 -13.59
N PRO A 81 -10.02 2.54 -12.34
CA PRO A 81 -9.39 1.60 -11.40
C PRO A 81 -9.73 0.14 -11.73
N GLY A 82 -9.45 -0.30 -12.95
CA GLY A 82 -9.65 -1.66 -13.44
C GLY A 82 -8.60 -2.66 -12.94
N ALA A 83 -8.56 -3.86 -13.52
CA ALA A 83 -7.49 -4.85 -13.32
C ALA A 83 -6.10 -4.28 -13.64
N HIS A 84 -6.05 -3.35 -14.60
CA HIS A 84 -4.86 -2.56 -14.92
C HIS A 84 -5.14 -1.08 -14.70
N ILE A 85 -4.12 -0.36 -14.22
CA ILE A 85 -4.18 1.08 -14.06
C ILE A 85 -2.98 1.79 -14.67
N ASP A 86 -3.24 2.99 -15.16
CA ASP A 86 -2.26 3.87 -15.73
C ASP A 86 -1.77 4.87 -14.68
N ILE A 87 -0.48 4.81 -14.38
CA ILE A 87 0.17 5.69 -13.41
C ILE A 87 0.97 6.75 -14.14
N ILE A 88 0.70 8.02 -13.82
CA ILE A 88 1.49 9.15 -14.35
C ILE A 88 2.87 9.13 -13.70
N GLU A 89 3.93 9.07 -14.51
CA GLU A 89 5.29 9.10 -14.01
C GLU A 89 5.65 10.49 -13.45
N ARG A 90 6.27 10.52 -12.28
CA ARG A 90 6.80 11.74 -11.66
C ARG A 90 8.24 11.55 -11.24
N PHE A 91 8.98 12.65 -11.17
CA PHE A 91 10.34 12.71 -10.64
C PHE A 91 10.49 13.84 -9.62
N SER A 92 11.57 13.79 -8.85
CA SER A 92 11.92 14.81 -7.87
C SER A 92 13.40 15.12 -7.95
N VAL A 93 13.74 16.41 -7.86
CA VAL A 93 15.13 16.91 -7.81
C VAL A 93 15.53 17.41 -6.43
N ASP A 94 14.58 17.48 -5.48
CA ASP A 94 14.77 18.08 -4.15
C ASP A 94 14.61 17.05 -3.00
N GLY A 95 14.73 15.76 -3.33
CA GLY A 95 14.59 14.66 -2.38
C GLY A 95 13.14 14.46 -1.94
N ASN A 96 12.24 14.42 -2.91
CA ASN A 96 10.80 14.25 -2.76
C ASN A 96 10.12 15.38 -1.99
N LYS A 97 10.60 16.63 -2.02
CA LYS A 97 9.81 17.76 -1.47
C LYS A 97 8.76 18.21 -2.48
N SER A 98 9.15 18.36 -3.74
CA SER A 98 8.26 18.58 -4.88
C SER A 98 8.33 17.40 -5.84
N LEU A 99 7.20 17.11 -6.48
CA LEU A 99 7.06 16.06 -7.48
C LEU A 99 6.60 16.70 -8.79
N GLN A 100 7.43 16.56 -9.82
CA GLN A 100 7.15 17.08 -11.16
C GLN A 100 6.69 15.93 -12.05
N GLN A 101 5.64 16.18 -12.85
CA GLN A 101 5.16 15.23 -13.83
C GLN A 101 6.13 15.13 -15.00
N LYS A 102 6.40 13.92 -15.48
CA LYS A 102 7.02 13.72 -16.78
C LYS A 102 5.93 13.79 -17.84
N GLU A 103 6.05 14.75 -18.76
CA GLU A 103 5.06 14.94 -19.83
C GLU A 103 4.95 13.67 -20.70
N GLY A 104 3.71 13.26 -20.99
CA GLY A 104 3.40 12.10 -21.83
C GLY A 104 3.81 10.72 -21.28
N CYS A 105 4.48 10.64 -20.13
CA CYS A 105 4.96 9.39 -19.57
C CYS A 105 3.91 8.77 -18.64
N VAL A 106 3.18 7.81 -19.18
CA VAL A 106 2.21 7.00 -18.43
C VAL A 106 2.70 5.55 -18.42
N ARG A 107 2.64 4.92 -17.25
CA ARG A 107 3.02 3.52 -17.07
C ARG A 107 1.80 2.68 -16.75
N ASN A 108 1.51 1.72 -17.62
CA ASN A 108 0.49 0.72 -17.35
C ASN A 108 1.00 -0.29 -16.32
N CYS A 109 0.28 -0.45 -15.22
CA CYS A 109 0.62 -1.33 -14.12
C CYS A 109 -0.55 -2.27 -13.82
N LEU A 110 -0.24 -3.50 -13.41
CA LEU A 110 -1.24 -4.39 -12.83
C LEU A 110 -1.70 -3.83 -11.48
N ASN A 111 -3.01 -3.73 -11.29
CA ASN A 111 -3.60 -3.08 -10.14
C ASN A 111 -3.83 -4.06 -8.98
N LEU A 112 -3.01 -3.95 -7.94
CA LEU A 112 -3.19 -4.71 -6.71
C LEU A 112 -3.52 -3.80 -5.53
N GLY A 113 -3.89 -2.54 -5.79
CA GLY A 113 -4.01 -1.50 -4.77
C GLY A 113 -5.41 -0.91 -4.59
N SER A 114 -6.25 -0.94 -5.62
CA SER A 114 -7.57 -0.30 -5.56
C SER A 114 -8.69 -1.23 -5.14
N TYR A 115 -9.75 -0.64 -4.59
CA TYR A 115 -10.99 -1.30 -4.19
C TYR A 115 -11.94 -1.57 -5.38
N ASN A 116 -11.55 -2.44 -6.33
CA ASN A 116 -12.40 -2.87 -7.45
C ASN A 116 -12.57 -4.40 -7.44
N TYR A 117 -13.28 -4.93 -6.45
CA TYR A 117 -13.36 -6.37 -6.23
C TYR A 117 -14.24 -7.11 -7.24
N LEU A 118 -15.33 -6.48 -7.67
CA LEU A 118 -16.32 -7.11 -8.56
C LEU A 118 -16.08 -6.81 -10.04
N GLY A 119 -15.11 -5.95 -10.38
CA GLY A 119 -14.78 -5.61 -11.77
C GLY A 119 -15.67 -4.50 -12.38
N PHE A 120 -16.40 -3.75 -11.55
CA PHE A 120 -17.25 -2.65 -12.02
C PHE A 120 -16.48 -1.48 -12.62
N ALA A 121 -15.22 -1.30 -12.23
CA ALA A 121 -14.40 -0.22 -12.77
C ALA A 121 -13.64 -0.63 -14.05
N ASP A 122 -13.71 -1.90 -14.44
CA ASP A 122 -13.30 -2.35 -15.77
C ASP A 122 -14.45 -2.11 -16.76
N ASP A 123 -14.35 -2.70 -17.96
CA ASP A 123 -15.48 -2.78 -18.88
C ASP A 123 -16.57 -3.70 -18.31
N TRP A 124 -17.35 -3.15 -17.37
CA TRP A 124 -18.28 -3.90 -16.53
C TRP A 124 -19.33 -4.68 -17.33
N MET A 125 -19.65 -4.21 -18.55
CA MET A 125 -20.52 -4.91 -19.47
C MET A 125 -19.95 -6.26 -19.88
N ASN A 126 -18.63 -6.37 -20.02
CA ASN A 126 -17.94 -7.60 -20.39
C ASN A 126 -17.42 -8.39 -19.18
N THR A 127 -17.16 -7.75 -18.04
CA THR A 127 -16.60 -8.43 -16.86
C THR A 127 -17.64 -9.03 -15.94
N CYS A 128 -18.66 -8.26 -15.51
CA CYS A 128 -19.55 -8.68 -14.42
C CYS A 128 -21.04 -8.48 -14.68
N SER A 129 -21.44 -7.75 -15.73
CA SER A 129 -22.84 -7.38 -15.98
C SER A 129 -23.79 -8.57 -16.03
N LYS A 130 -23.41 -9.66 -16.70
CA LYS A 130 -24.25 -10.86 -16.84
C LYS A 130 -24.59 -11.47 -15.49
N GLN A 131 -23.59 -11.58 -14.61
CA GLN A 131 -23.77 -12.10 -13.25
C GLN A 131 -24.61 -11.14 -12.41
N VAL A 132 -24.35 -9.83 -12.55
CA VAL A 132 -25.10 -8.79 -11.84
C VAL A 132 -26.58 -8.82 -12.23
N PHE A 133 -26.91 -8.77 -13.52
CA PHE A 133 -28.30 -8.79 -13.98
C PHE A 133 -29.01 -10.09 -13.59
N THR A 134 -28.35 -11.24 -13.71
CA THR A 134 -28.92 -12.52 -13.25
C THR A 134 -29.23 -12.49 -11.75
N THR A 135 -28.35 -11.90 -10.94
CA THR A 135 -28.54 -11.77 -9.48
C THR A 135 -29.68 -10.79 -9.16
N VAL A 136 -29.75 -9.67 -9.87
CA VAL A 136 -30.82 -8.67 -9.72
C VAL A 136 -32.18 -9.25 -10.11
N ASP A 137 -32.25 -10.05 -11.17
CA ASP A 137 -33.49 -10.73 -11.57
C ASP A 137 -33.93 -11.77 -10.52
N GLN A 138 -32.98 -12.43 -9.85
CA GLN A 138 -33.27 -13.44 -8.83
C GLN A 138 -33.70 -12.86 -7.48
N PHE A 139 -33.05 -11.78 -7.01
CA PHE A 139 -33.25 -11.24 -5.65
C PHE A 139 -33.88 -9.85 -5.60
N GLY A 140 -33.95 -9.14 -6.72
CA GLY A 140 -34.36 -7.73 -6.77
C GLY A 140 -33.31 -6.78 -6.17
N LEU A 141 -33.41 -5.48 -6.51
CA LEU A 141 -32.44 -4.45 -6.10
C LEU A 141 -32.45 -4.12 -4.61
N ALA A 142 -33.54 -4.40 -3.91
CA ALA A 142 -33.73 -4.05 -2.49
C ALA A 142 -33.28 -5.16 -1.52
N SER A 143 -32.83 -6.31 -2.02
CA SER A 143 -32.32 -7.38 -1.19
C SER A 143 -30.95 -7.02 -0.61
N SER A 144 -30.85 -7.07 0.72
CA SER A 144 -29.59 -6.86 1.43
C SER A 144 -29.36 -8.00 2.43
N THR A 145 -28.16 -8.55 2.40
CA THR A 145 -27.71 -9.66 3.23
C THR A 145 -26.21 -9.52 3.45
N PRO A 146 -25.68 -9.89 4.61
CA PRO A 146 -24.24 -9.86 4.84
C PRO A 146 -23.52 -10.82 3.88
N PRO A 147 -22.30 -10.49 3.42
CA PRO A 147 -21.50 -11.39 2.59
C PRO A 147 -21.23 -12.76 3.21
N MET A 148 -21.41 -12.93 4.52
CA MET A 148 -21.23 -14.21 5.20
C MET A 148 -22.39 -15.19 4.94
N GLU A 149 -23.58 -14.70 4.63
CA GLU A 149 -24.74 -15.52 4.27
C GLU A 149 -24.77 -15.84 2.77
N PHE A 150 -24.45 -14.85 1.93
CA PHE A 150 -24.54 -14.98 0.47
C PHE A 150 -23.23 -15.28 -0.25
N GLY A 151 -22.11 -15.15 0.46
CA GLY A 151 -20.78 -15.35 -0.09
C GLY A 151 -20.28 -14.22 -0.98
N THR A 152 -19.15 -14.48 -1.62
CA THR A 152 -18.54 -13.66 -2.68
C THR A 152 -18.61 -14.42 -4.00
N THR A 153 -18.38 -13.74 -5.13
CA THR A 153 -18.33 -14.42 -6.44
C THR A 153 -17.25 -15.50 -6.44
N SER A 154 -17.51 -16.64 -7.10
CA SER A 154 -16.56 -17.76 -7.16
C SER A 154 -15.20 -17.31 -7.68
N SER A 155 -15.17 -16.50 -8.75
CA SER A 155 -13.94 -15.95 -9.33
C SER A 155 -13.13 -15.12 -8.33
N LEU A 156 -13.79 -14.23 -7.56
CA LEU A 156 -13.10 -13.40 -6.57
C LEU A 156 -12.52 -14.26 -5.44
N ARG A 157 -13.30 -15.23 -4.97
CA ARG A 157 -12.90 -16.16 -3.91
C ARG A 157 -11.71 -17.02 -4.34
N GLU A 158 -11.77 -17.61 -5.53
CA GLU A 158 -10.71 -18.45 -6.09
C GLU A 158 -9.42 -17.66 -6.34
N ASN A 159 -9.52 -16.47 -6.93
CA ASN A 159 -8.39 -15.59 -7.16
C ASN A 159 -7.74 -15.14 -5.84
N GLY A 160 -8.56 -14.71 -4.87
CA GLY A 160 -8.10 -14.29 -3.56
C GLY A 160 -7.41 -15.42 -2.79
N ASN A 161 -8.02 -16.61 -2.75
CA ASN A 161 -7.46 -17.77 -2.05
C ASN A 161 -6.20 -18.28 -2.72
N TYR A 162 -6.16 -18.31 -4.05
CA TYR A 162 -4.96 -18.68 -4.79
C TYR A 162 -3.79 -17.74 -4.50
N PHE A 163 -4.01 -16.44 -4.66
CA PHE A 163 -2.97 -15.44 -4.44
C PHE A 163 -2.49 -15.46 -2.98
N ARG A 164 -3.42 -15.55 -2.02
CA ARG A 164 -3.11 -15.68 -0.59
C ARG A 164 -2.23 -16.90 -0.31
N GLN A 165 -2.61 -18.08 -0.82
CA GLN A 165 -1.86 -19.30 -0.60
C GLN A 165 -0.42 -19.16 -1.15
N LYS A 166 -0.28 -18.63 -2.36
CA LYS A 166 1.04 -18.41 -2.97
C LYS A 166 1.92 -17.44 -2.20
N LEU A 167 1.35 -16.36 -1.65
CA LEU A 167 2.09 -15.44 -0.76
C LEU A 167 2.56 -16.14 0.53
N ILE A 168 1.72 -16.99 1.12
CA ILE A 168 2.08 -17.80 2.29
C ILE A 168 3.22 -18.77 1.94
N ASP A 169 3.13 -19.47 0.81
CA ASP A 169 4.15 -20.40 0.32
C ASP A 169 5.50 -19.70 0.04
N MET A 170 5.46 -18.42 -0.35
CA MET A 170 6.66 -17.58 -0.50
C MET A 170 7.35 -17.29 0.84
N GLY A 171 6.68 -17.49 1.97
CA GLY A 171 7.18 -17.19 3.31
C GLY A 171 6.88 -15.78 3.79
N LEU A 172 5.90 -15.11 3.16
CA LEU A 172 5.42 -13.80 3.59
C LEU A 172 4.43 -13.95 4.73
N LEU A 173 4.51 -13.04 5.72
CA LEU A 173 3.53 -13.03 6.79
C LEU A 173 2.25 -12.34 6.33
N THR A 174 1.28 -13.17 5.90
CA THR A 174 -0.02 -12.75 5.41
C THR A 174 -1.07 -12.80 6.54
N LEU A 175 -1.80 -11.71 6.75
CA LEU A 175 -2.85 -11.60 7.76
C LEU A 175 -4.25 -11.85 7.19
N GLY A 176 -5.22 -12.07 8.08
CA GLY A 176 -6.63 -12.23 7.75
C GLY A 176 -7.01 -13.63 7.29
N ASN A 177 -8.27 -13.80 6.91
CA ASN A 177 -8.88 -15.09 6.60
C ASN A 177 -8.91 -15.36 5.09
N PHE A 178 -8.98 -16.65 4.74
CA PHE A 178 -9.39 -17.06 3.40
C PHE A 178 -10.77 -16.47 3.07
N ASP A 179 -11.06 -16.35 1.77
CA ASP A 179 -12.26 -15.71 1.19
C ASP A 179 -12.32 -14.18 1.29
N SER A 180 -11.35 -13.54 1.96
CA SER A 180 -11.20 -12.08 1.95
C SER A 180 -10.45 -11.59 0.70
N PRO A 181 -11.00 -10.62 -0.06
CA PRO A 181 -10.34 -10.07 -1.25
C PRO A 181 -9.20 -9.10 -0.91
N VAL A 182 -9.06 -8.72 0.37
CA VAL A 182 -7.94 -7.93 0.88
C VAL A 182 -6.96 -8.87 1.55
N ILE A 183 -5.72 -8.81 1.11
CA ILE A 183 -4.65 -9.68 1.58
C ILE A 183 -3.53 -8.78 2.13
N PRO A 184 -3.53 -8.48 3.44
CA PRO A 184 -2.48 -7.71 4.07
C PRO A 184 -1.22 -8.56 4.26
N VAL A 185 -0.07 -8.05 3.82
CA VAL A 185 1.25 -8.64 4.07
C VAL A 185 2.11 -7.69 4.89
N MET A 186 2.67 -8.20 5.98
CA MET A 186 3.43 -7.38 6.94
C MET A 186 4.78 -6.95 6.38
N LEU A 187 5.09 -5.66 6.53
CA LEU A 187 6.39 -5.07 6.19
C LEU A 187 7.15 -4.61 7.44
N TYR A 188 6.42 -4.29 8.53
CA TYR A 188 6.90 -3.79 9.83
C TYR A 188 7.62 -2.44 9.77
N CYS A 189 8.75 -2.38 9.08
CA CYS A 189 9.65 -1.23 9.03
C CYS A 189 9.21 -0.20 7.98
N ILE A 190 9.26 1.08 8.32
CA ILE A 190 8.93 2.18 7.41
C ILE A 190 9.88 2.28 6.21
N SER A 191 11.15 1.92 6.40
CA SER A 191 12.14 1.84 5.30
C SER A 191 11.69 0.87 4.22
N LYS A 192 11.23 -0.33 4.63
CA LYS A 192 10.74 -1.38 3.75
C LYS A 192 9.48 -0.98 2.99
N ILE A 193 8.61 -0.14 3.57
CA ILE A 193 7.41 0.37 2.87
C ILE A 193 7.80 1.09 1.58
N GLY A 194 8.72 2.06 1.68
CA GLY A 194 9.12 2.87 0.53
C GLY A 194 9.86 2.07 -0.51
N GLU A 195 10.78 1.21 -0.08
CA GLU A 195 11.53 0.33 -0.97
C GLU A 195 10.63 -0.68 -1.70
N PHE A 196 9.78 -1.38 -0.96
CA PHE A 196 8.86 -2.37 -1.52
C PHE A 196 7.94 -1.75 -2.58
N SER A 197 7.34 -0.61 -2.27
CA SER A 197 6.45 0.08 -3.20
C SER A 197 7.19 0.59 -4.44
N ARG A 198 8.44 1.03 -4.33
CA ARG A 198 9.28 1.43 -5.48
C ARG A 198 9.69 0.23 -6.34
N GLU A 199 10.08 -0.88 -5.72
CA GLU A 199 10.49 -2.10 -6.44
C GLU A 199 9.34 -2.80 -7.16
N CYS A 200 8.13 -2.79 -6.57
CA CYS A 200 6.91 -3.21 -7.24
C CYS A 200 6.60 -2.32 -8.46
N TYR A 201 6.70 -1.00 -8.30
CA TYR A 201 6.42 -0.06 -9.38
C TYR A 201 7.39 -0.17 -10.56
N LYS A 202 8.69 -0.42 -10.30
CA LYS A 202 9.68 -0.71 -11.34
C LYS A 202 9.34 -1.95 -12.18
N ARG A 203 8.55 -2.86 -11.61
CA ARG A 203 8.07 -4.10 -12.24
C ARG A 203 6.61 -3.98 -12.67
N ASP A 204 6.08 -2.77 -12.85
CA ASP A 204 4.71 -2.53 -13.34
C ASP A 204 3.63 -3.13 -12.43
N LEU A 205 3.88 -3.18 -11.12
CA LEU A 205 2.89 -3.54 -10.11
C LEU A 205 2.47 -2.29 -9.33
N ALA A 206 1.19 -1.97 -9.38
CA ALA A 206 0.61 -0.91 -8.58
C ALA A 206 0.13 -1.47 -7.24
N VAL A 207 0.86 -1.13 -6.18
CA VAL A 207 0.57 -1.58 -4.81
C VAL A 207 0.36 -0.41 -3.87
N VAL A 208 -0.51 -0.60 -2.88
CA VAL A 208 -0.73 0.38 -1.81
C VAL A 208 -0.14 -0.15 -0.51
N THR A 209 0.88 0.56 -0.03
CA THR A 209 1.50 0.34 1.27
C THR A 209 0.89 1.28 2.30
N VAL A 210 0.76 0.80 3.55
CA VAL A 210 0.19 1.55 4.67
C VAL A 210 1.16 1.48 5.84
N GLY A 211 1.41 2.63 6.47
CA GLY A 211 2.22 2.75 7.67
C GLY A 211 1.68 3.87 8.57
N PHE A 212 2.42 4.19 9.62
CA PHE A 212 2.09 5.31 10.51
C PHE A 212 1.89 6.62 9.70
N PRO A 213 0.88 7.45 10.01
CA PRO A 213 -0.03 7.40 11.16
C PRO A 213 -1.27 6.51 10.98
N ALA A 214 -1.49 5.91 9.80
CA ALA A 214 -2.69 5.13 9.52
C ALA A 214 -2.73 3.76 10.22
N THR A 215 -1.57 3.24 10.63
CA THR A 215 -1.44 2.04 11.46
C THR A 215 -0.45 2.30 12.60
N PRO A 216 -0.48 1.52 13.69
CA PRO A 216 0.58 1.51 14.69
C PRO A 216 1.96 1.28 14.04
N LEU A 217 3.02 1.77 14.70
CA LEU A 217 4.40 1.75 14.17
C LEU A 217 4.85 0.35 13.73
N LEU A 218 4.49 -0.66 14.51
CA LEU A 218 4.87 -2.05 14.27
C LEU A 218 3.97 -2.77 13.25
N LEU A 219 2.89 -2.15 12.78
CA LEU A 219 1.88 -2.83 11.95
C LEU A 219 1.84 -2.31 10.52
N SER A 220 2.95 -1.75 10.05
CA SER A 220 3.11 -1.34 8.65
C SER A 220 3.02 -2.55 7.72
N ARG A 221 2.27 -2.40 6.62
CA ARG A 221 1.89 -3.51 5.73
C ARG A 221 1.57 -3.04 4.32
N VAL A 222 1.70 -3.93 3.35
CA VAL A 222 1.07 -3.77 2.02
C VAL A 222 -0.30 -4.42 2.04
N ARG A 223 -1.29 -3.80 1.41
CA ARG A 223 -2.62 -4.37 1.24
C ARG A 223 -2.81 -4.71 -0.23
N PHE A 224 -2.80 -6.00 -0.55
CA PHE A 224 -3.15 -6.45 -1.90
C PHE A 224 -4.67 -6.55 -2.00
N CYS A 225 -5.24 -5.88 -3.00
CA CYS A 225 -6.65 -5.92 -3.32
C CYS A 225 -6.84 -6.74 -4.60
N ILE A 226 -7.46 -7.90 -4.50
CA ILE A 226 -7.70 -8.79 -5.64
C ILE A 226 -9.07 -8.51 -6.23
N SER A 227 -9.14 -8.41 -7.56
CA SER A 227 -10.37 -8.28 -8.34
C SER A 227 -10.80 -9.62 -8.93
N ALA A 228 -12.11 -9.77 -9.14
CA ALA A 228 -12.69 -10.80 -9.99
C ALA A 228 -12.25 -10.65 -11.46
N ALA A 229 -11.86 -9.43 -11.88
CA ALA A 229 -11.39 -9.16 -13.23
C ALA A 229 -9.94 -9.61 -13.49
N HIS A 230 -9.18 -9.97 -12.46
CA HIS A 230 -7.83 -10.49 -12.65
C HIS A 230 -7.85 -11.88 -13.29
N THR A 231 -7.07 -12.05 -14.34
CA THR A 231 -6.85 -13.37 -14.95
C THR A 231 -5.83 -14.18 -14.13
N ARG A 232 -5.79 -15.49 -14.37
CA ARG A 232 -4.80 -16.35 -13.69
C ARG A 232 -3.38 -15.98 -14.09
N GLU A 233 -3.19 -15.62 -15.36
CA GLU A 233 -1.92 -15.17 -15.91
C GLU A 233 -1.45 -13.87 -15.24
N ASP A 234 -2.36 -12.94 -14.95
CA ASP A 234 -2.02 -11.69 -14.25
C ASP A 234 -1.52 -11.97 -12.83
N LEU A 235 -2.22 -12.84 -12.12
CA LEU A 235 -1.82 -13.26 -10.76
C LEU A 235 -0.48 -13.98 -10.79
N ASP A 236 -0.24 -14.87 -11.75
CA ASP A 236 1.04 -15.58 -11.85
C ASP A 236 2.21 -14.64 -12.19
N LYS A 237 2.00 -13.69 -13.10
CA LYS A 237 2.98 -12.63 -13.40
C LYS A 237 3.26 -11.76 -12.17
N ALA A 238 2.21 -11.40 -11.43
CA ALA A 238 2.34 -10.63 -10.19
C ALA A 238 3.14 -11.40 -9.14
N LEU A 239 2.80 -12.67 -8.92
CA LEU A 239 3.45 -13.54 -7.95
C LEU A 239 4.94 -13.74 -8.28
N LYS A 240 5.30 -13.94 -9.55
CA LYS A 240 6.71 -14.05 -9.98
C LYS A 240 7.49 -12.75 -9.67
N LYS A 241 6.92 -11.60 -10.01
CA LYS A 241 7.53 -10.29 -9.71
C LYS A 241 7.63 -10.05 -8.19
N LEU A 242 6.61 -10.41 -7.43
CA LEU A 242 6.59 -10.30 -5.96
C LEU A 242 7.58 -11.23 -5.29
N GLU A 243 7.83 -12.40 -5.87
CA GLU A 243 8.87 -13.31 -5.40
C GLU A 243 10.24 -12.61 -5.43
N GLU A 244 10.61 -11.99 -6.55
CA GLU A 244 11.86 -11.21 -6.65
C GLU A 244 11.90 -10.05 -5.65
N VAL A 245 10.84 -9.24 -5.60
CA VAL A 245 10.78 -8.08 -4.69
C VAL A 245 10.86 -8.50 -3.23
N SER A 246 10.21 -9.59 -2.85
CA SER A 246 10.24 -10.09 -1.48
C SER A 246 11.63 -10.57 -1.03
N ALA A 247 12.44 -11.05 -1.97
CA ALA A 247 13.84 -11.39 -1.72
C ALA A 247 14.68 -10.13 -1.51
N ILE A 248 14.54 -9.13 -2.39
CA ILE A 248 15.28 -7.87 -2.34
C ILE A 248 14.98 -7.10 -1.03
N CYS A 249 13.70 -6.99 -0.66
CA CYS A 249 13.29 -6.25 0.53
C CYS A 249 13.45 -7.05 1.84
N HIS A 250 13.91 -8.31 1.76
CA HIS A 250 14.08 -9.21 2.91
C HIS A 250 12.82 -9.29 3.80
N ILE A 251 11.66 -9.58 3.20
CA ILE A 251 10.35 -9.64 3.90
C ILE A 251 9.80 -11.06 4.06
N ARG A 252 10.57 -12.08 3.70
CA ARG A 252 10.20 -13.50 3.86
C ARG A 252 10.48 -14.00 5.27
N PHE A 253 9.83 -13.39 6.26
CA PHE A 253 10.10 -13.62 7.69
C PHE A 253 9.97 -15.08 8.13
N LEU A 254 9.13 -15.88 7.45
CA LEU A 254 8.93 -17.29 7.80
C LEU A 254 10.01 -18.24 7.24
N LYS A 255 10.80 -17.80 6.26
CA LYS A 255 11.89 -18.62 5.66
C LYS A 255 13.24 -18.38 6.30
N TYR A 256 13.49 -17.18 6.80
CA TYR A 256 14.76 -16.85 7.44
C TYR A 256 14.65 -17.13 8.94
N ALA A 257 15.31 -18.19 9.41
CA ALA A 257 15.32 -18.66 10.80
C ALA A 257 15.95 -17.69 11.84
N PHE A 258 16.20 -16.43 11.46
CA PHE A 258 16.85 -15.41 12.29
C PHE A 258 15.95 -14.18 12.49
N CYS A 259 14.70 -14.40 12.92
CA CYS A 259 13.81 -13.34 13.40
C CYS A 259 12.98 -13.81 14.60
#